data_AF-A0A938BJY7-F1
#
_entry.id   AF-A0A938BJY7-F1
#
_cell.length_a   1.000
_cell.length_b   1.000
_cell.length_c   1.000
_cell.angle_alpha   90.00
_cell.angle_beta   90.00
_cell.angle_gamma   90.00
#
_symmetry.space_group_name_H-M   'P 1'
#
loop_
_entity.id
_entity.type
_entity.pdbx_description
1 polymer ?
#
loop_
_entity_poly.entity_id
_entity_poly.type
_entity_poly.pdbx_seq_one_letter_code
_entity_poly.pdbx_strand_id
1 'polypeptide(L)'
;MIATTVKFFGQYLLEKGRISNEQLLDAVDYQNSTNARLGTLAVERGVLSEDQVRHVNAQQKTTDRLFGDMAVDLGYLTPDQLADLVEIQKSSRLFLGEALVEKGFLTADEVDRELAQFKAEQQASQMMIRGALVQLK
;
A
#
# COMPACT_ATOMS: atom_id res chain seq x y z
N MET A 1 -23.01 -19.31 -1.01
CA MET A 1 -21.70 -18.76 -0.58
C MET A 1 -21.55 -17.44 -1.31
N ILE A 2 -21.75 -16.30 -0.66
CA ILE A 2 -21.61 -15.00 -1.31
C ILE A 2 -20.13 -14.65 -1.23
N ALA A 3 -19.40 -14.75 -2.34
CA ALA A 3 -18.03 -14.28 -2.39
C ALA A 3 -18.06 -12.75 -2.44
N THR A 4 -17.97 -12.11 -1.28
CA THR A 4 -17.87 -10.64 -1.20
C THR A 4 -16.41 -10.24 -1.45
N THR A 5 -16.01 -10.17 -2.71
CA THR A 5 -14.67 -9.66 -3.06
C THR A 5 -14.55 -8.23 -2.57
N VAL A 6 -13.61 -7.96 -1.66
CA VAL A 6 -13.30 -6.59 -1.22
C VAL A 6 -12.79 -5.83 -2.45
N LYS A 7 -13.61 -4.92 -2.97
CA LYS A 7 -13.24 -4.11 -4.14
C LYS A 7 -12.22 -3.05 -3.72
N PHE A 8 -11.09 -3.01 -4.41
CA PHE A 8 -10.06 -1.97 -4.22
C PHE A 8 -10.34 -0.75 -5.09
N PHE A 9 -9.78 0.41 -4.72
CA PHE A 9 -10.02 1.67 -5.42
C PHE A 9 -9.61 1.62 -6.91
N GLY A 10 -8.48 1.01 -7.25
CA GLY A 10 -8.06 0.84 -8.65
C GLY A 10 -9.05 0.01 -9.47
N GLN A 11 -9.57 -1.08 -8.90
CA GLN A 11 -10.61 -1.90 -9.55
C GLN A 11 -11.92 -1.12 -9.73
N TYR A 12 -12.29 -0.33 -8.72
CA TYR A 12 -13.44 0.56 -8.82
C TYR A 12 -13.31 1.54 -9.99
N LEU A 13 -12.16 2.18 -10.16
CA LEU A 13 -11.92 3.11 -11.27
C LEU A 13 -11.97 2.42 -12.63
N LEU A 14 -11.45 1.20 -12.75
CA LEU A 14 -11.56 0.39 -13.97
C LEU A 14 -13.01 0.09 -14.34
N GLU A 15 -13.81 -0.34 -13.37
CA GLU A 15 -15.23 -0.68 -13.60
C GLU A 15 -16.08 0.54 -13.96
N LYS A 16 -15.73 1.72 -13.44
CA LYS A 16 -16.35 3.00 -13.80
C LYS A 16 -15.85 3.55 -15.14
N GLY A 17 -14.86 2.91 -15.77
CA GLY A 17 -14.24 3.37 -17.01
C GLY A 17 -13.47 4.69 -16.85
N ARG A 18 -13.03 5.02 -15.63
CA ARG A 18 -12.27 6.25 -15.36
C ARG A 18 -10.79 6.11 -15.73
N ILE A 19 -10.28 4.89 -15.71
CA ILE A 19 -8.93 4.54 -16.15
C ILE A 19 -8.97 3.24 -16.96
N SER A 20 -7.97 3.03 -17.82
CA SER A 20 -7.74 1.76 -18.52
C SER A 20 -6.88 0.81 -17.68
N ASN A 21 -6.82 -0.47 -18.08
CA ASN A 21 -5.93 -1.46 -17.45
C ASN A 21 -4.45 -1.05 -17.56
N GLU A 22 -4.06 -0.52 -18.72
CA GLU A 22 -2.71 -0.01 -18.97
C GLU A 22 -2.36 1.17 -18.06
N GLN A 23 -3.28 2.12 -17.88
CA GLN A 23 -3.10 3.26 -16.98
C GLN A 23 -3.01 2.82 -15.52
N LEU A 24 -3.82 1.83 -15.11
CA LEU A 24 -3.73 1.27 -13.76
C LEU A 24 -2.36 0.62 -13.54
N LEU A 25 -1.90 -0.20 -14.49
CA LEU A 25 -0.62 -0.89 -14.38
C LEU A 25 0.53 0.11 -14.29
N ASP A 26 0.57 1.11 -15.18
CA ASP A 26 1.61 2.14 -15.18
C ASP A 26 1.61 2.97 -13.87
N ALA A 27 0.42 3.34 -13.36
CA ALA A 27 0.34 4.05 -12.07
C ALA A 27 0.77 3.18 -10.88
N VAL A 28 0.46 1.89 -10.88
CA VAL A 28 0.92 0.94 -9.85
C VAL A 28 2.44 0.75 -9.92
N ASP A 29 3.00 0.64 -11.12
CA ASP A 29 4.44 0.51 -11.32
C ASP A 29 5.17 1.78 -10.86
N TYR A 30 4.65 2.96 -11.22
CA TYR A 30 5.16 4.24 -10.74
C TYR A 30 5.08 4.36 -9.21
N GLN A 31 3.94 3.98 -8.62
CA GLN A 31 3.76 3.94 -7.17
C GLN A 31 4.82 3.04 -6.50
N ASN A 32 5.06 1.85 -7.06
CA ASN A 32 6.01 0.89 -6.52
C ASN A 32 7.47 1.32 -6.68
N SER A 33 7.80 2.04 -7.76
CA SER A 33 9.15 2.57 -7.97
C SER A 33 9.45 3.79 -7.10
N THR A 34 8.44 4.60 -6.80
CA THR A 34 8.59 5.84 -6.02
C THR A 34 8.55 5.58 -4.52
N ASN A 35 7.74 4.63 -4.06
CA ASN A 35 7.68 4.29 -2.65
C ASN A 35 9.00 3.67 -2.16
N ALA A 36 9.66 4.37 -1.24
CA ALA A 36 10.91 3.92 -0.66
C ALA A 36 10.75 2.55 0.00
N ARG A 37 11.67 1.62 -0.31
CA ARG A 37 11.76 0.35 0.39
C ARG A 37 12.36 0.59 1.78
N LEU A 38 11.88 -0.14 2.78
CA LEU A 38 12.30 0.04 4.17
C LEU A 38 13.83 -0.06 4.34
N GLY A 39 14.48 -0.99 3.62
CA GLY A 39 15.94 -1.12 3.63
C GLY A 39 16.68 0.08 3.01
N THR A 40 16.19 0.65 1.92
CA THR A 40 16.76 1.86 1.31
C THR A 40 16.61 3.05 2.26
N LEU A 41 15.42 3.22 2.83
CA LEU A 41 15.15 4.26 3.82
C LEU A 41 16.05 4.13 5.06
N ALA A 42 16.31 2.89 5.51
CA ALA A 42 17.18 2.63 6.64
C ALA A 42 18.64 3.06 6.38
N VAL A 43 19.13 2.92 5.14
CA VAL A 43 20.46 3.41 4.73
C VAL A 43 20.50 4.92 4.66
N GLU A 44 19.49 5.54 4.05
CA GLU A 44 19.39 7.01 3.96
C GLU A 44 19.36 7.68 5.35
N ARG A 45 18.76 7.01 6.33
CA ARG A 45 18.70 7.47 7.73
C ARG A 45 19.94 7.11 8.54
N GLY A 46 20.89 6.36 7.97
CA GLY A 46 22.14 5.94 8.63
C GLY A 46 21.94 4.93 9.75
N VAL A 47 20.76 4.29 9.85
CA VAL A 47 20.49 3.27 10.87
C VAL A 47 20.89 1.87 10.42
N LEU A 48 21.01 1.64 9.10
CA LEU A 48 21.62 0.45 8.51
C LEU A 48 22.70 0.83 7.49
N SER A 49 23.71 -0.01 7.34
CA SER A 49 24.64 0.04 6.20
C SER A 49 24.11 -0.74 5.00
N GLU A 50 24.62 -0.45 3.80
CA GLU A 50 24.27 -1.23 2.62
C GLU A 50 24.59 -2.73 2.78
N ASP A 51 25.70 -3.04 3.46
CA ASP A 51 26.12 -4.41 3.76
C ASP A 51 25.10 -5.15 4.63
N GLN A 52 24.58 -4.47 5.67
CA GLN A 52 23.52 -5.01 6.53
C GLN A 52 22.24 -5.23 5.75
N VAL A 53 21.83 -4.29 4.89
CA VAL A 53 20.66 -4.45 4.02
C VAL A 53 20.83 -5.63 3.06
N ARG A 54 22.00 -5.78 2.44
CA ARG A 54 22.29 -6.94 1.57
C ARG A 54 22.21 -8.25 2.33
N HIS A 55 22.72 -8.30 3.56
CA HIS A 55 22.64 -9.49 4.40
C HIS A 55 21.19 -9.84 4.75
N VAL A 56 20.39 -8.87 5.21
CA VAL A 56 18.95 -9.08 5.51
C VAL A 56 18.21 -9.60 4.27
N ASN A 57 18.43 -8.98 3.11
CA ASN A 57 17.80 -9.41 1.85
C ASN A 57 18.22 -10.84 1.44
N ALA A 58 19.48 -11.22 1.69
CA ALA A 58 19.94 -12.58 1.40
C ALA A 58 19.23 -13.62 2.30
N GLN A 59 19.06 -13.32 3.58
CA GLN A 59 18.32 -14.18 4.52
C GLN A 59 16.83 -14.27 4.14
N GLN A 60 16.23 -13.15 3.73
CA GLN A 60 14.82 -13.10 3.33
C GLN A 60 14.51 -13.99 2.12
N LYS A 61 15.44 -14.19 1.18
CA LYS A 61 15.23 -15.06 0.01
C LYS A 61 14.90 -16.51 0.36
N THR A 62 15.24 -16.94 1.57
CA THR A 62 15.02 -18.30 2.08
C THR A 62 13.95 -18.38 3.17
N THR A 63 13.26 -17.27 3.48
CA THR A 63 12.27 -17.20 4.58
C THR A 63 11.08 -16.31 4.22
N ASP A 64 9.86 -16.70 4.58
CA ASP A 64 8.64 -15.88 4.35
C ASP A 64 8.44 -14.78 5.42
N ARG A 65 9.51 -14.02 5.71
CA ARG A 65 9.55 -13.03 6.79
C ARG A 65 9.70 -11.62 6.24
N LEU A 66 9.16 -10.64 6.96
CA LEU A 66 9.30 -9.23 6.61
C LEU A 66 10.74 -8.74 6.85
N PHE A 67 11.19 -7.79 6.02
CA PHE A 67 12.54 -7.22 6.10
C PHE A 67 12.81 -6.63 7.50
N GLY A 68 11.86 -5.85 8.02
CA GLY A 68 12.00 -5.17 9.30
C GLY A 68 12.19 -6.14 10.47
N ASP A 69 11.32 -7.15 10.56
CA ASP A 69 11.40 -8.17 11.62
C ASP A 69 12.73 -8.95 11.52
N MET A 70 13.17 -9.28 10.31
CA MET A 70 14.46 -9.94 10.09
C MET A 70 15.64 -9.07 10.53
N ALA A 71 15.60 -7.76 10.24
CA ALA A 71 16.63 -6.83 10.64
C ALA A 71 16.71 -6.64 12.17
N VAL A 72 15.57 -6.75 12.88
CA VAL A 72 15.53 -6.76 14.35
C VAL A 72 16.13 -8.05 14.90
N ASP A 73 15.73 -9.20 14.36
CA ASP A 73 16.25 -10.51 14.79
C ASP A 73 17.75 -10.67 14.59
N LEU A 74 18.29 -10.08 13.52
CA LEU A 74 19.73 -10.05 13.24
C LEU A 74 20.48 -9.03 14.13
N GLY A 75 19.78 -8.28 14.98
CA GLY A 75 20.35 -7.27 15.86
C GLY A 75 20.80 -6.00 15.15
N TYR A 76 20.35 -5.77 13.91
CA TYR A 76 20.71 -4.58 13.14
C TYR A 76 19.79 -3.39 13.39
N LEU A 77 18.54 -3.67 13.76
CA LEU A 77 17.58 -2.65 14.21
C LEU A 77 17.10 -2.98 15.62
N THR A 78 16.80 -1.94 16.40
CA THR A 78 15.92 -2.09 17.56
C THR A 78 14.45 -2.03 17.12
N PRO A 79 13.51 -2.57 17.92
CA PRO A 79 12.08 -2.42 17.65
C PRO A 79 11.64 -0.95 17.49
N ASP A 80 12.23 -0.04 18.27
CA ASP A 80 11.94 1.39 18.20
C ASP A 80 12.44 2.00 16.88
N GLN A 81 13.66 1.67 16.44
CA GLN A 81 14.18 2.11 15.15
C GLN A 81 13.35 1.57 13.98
N LEU A 82 12.86 0.33 14.09
CA LEU A 82 11.96 -0.24 13.11
C LEU A 82 10.62 0.52 13.08
N ALA A 83 10.04 0.83 14.25
CA ALA A 83 8.80 1.59 14.34
C ALA A 83 8.95 2.98 13.70
N ASP A 84 10.04 3.69 13.99
CA ASP A 84 10.33 5.00 13.40
C ASP A 84 10.47 4.91 11.87
N LEU A 85 11.20 3.93 11.35
CA LEU A 85 11.34 3.71 9.92
C LEU A 85 10.00 3.44 9.24
N VAL A 86 9.13 2.64 9.87
CA VAL A 86 7.79 2.33 9.36
C VAL A 86 6.91 3.58 9.33
N GLU A 87 6.95 4.43 10.36
CA GLU A 87 6.18 5.68 10.37
C GLU A 87 6.68 6.67 9.31
N ILE A 88 8.00 6.75 9.09
CA ILE A 88 8.58 7.56 8.02
C ILE A 88 8.17 7.02 6.65
N GLN A 89 8.24 5.69 6.45
CA GLN A 89 7.82 5.07 5.19
C GLN A 89 6.34 5.30 4.90
N LYS A 90 5.48 5.24 5.92
CA LYS A 90 4.04 5.54 5.79
C LYS A 90 3.78 7.00 5.43
N SER A 91 4.47 7.94 6.07
CA SER A 91 4.26 9.37 5.85
C SER A 91 4.76 9.88 4.50
N SER A 92 5.72 9.17 3.89
CA SER A 92 6.25 9.47 2.55
C SER A 92 5.64 8.61 1.43
N ARG A 93 4.62 7.80 1.75
CA ARG A 93 4.02 6.86 0.80
C ARG A 93 3.16 7.61 -0.23
N LEU A 94 3.52 7.46 -1.50
CA LEU A 94 2.68 7.79 -2.64
C LEU A 94 1.51 6.81 -2.70
N PHE A 95 0.28 7.34 -2.68
CA PHE A 95 -0.96 6.59 -2.87
C PHE A 95 -1.27 6.40 -4.36
N LEU A 96 -2.12 5.42 -4.69
CA LEU A 96 -2.47 5.13 -6.08
C LEU A 96 -3.15 6.31 -6.75
N GLY A 97 -4.01 7.04 -6.02
CA GLY A 97 -4.66 8.26 -6.52
C GLY A 97 -3.66 9.34 -6.90
N GLU A 98 -2.64 9.58 -6.06
CA GLU A 98 -1.58 10.54 -6.34
C GLU A 98 -0.73 10.10 -7.53
N ALA A 99 -0.41 8.80 -7.63
CA ALA A 99 0.30 8.25 -8.79
C ALA A 99 -0.48 8.46 -10.10
N LEU A 100 -1.81 8.28 -10.09
CA LEU A 100 -2.66 8.56 -11.25
C LEU A 100 -2.64 10.03 -11.66
N VAL A 101 -2.49 10.96 -10.70
CA VAL A 101 -2.37 12.40 -10.95
C VAL A 101 -1.01 12.76 -11.52
N GLU A 102 0.08 12.28 -10.91
CA GLU A 102 1.45 12.51 -11.38
C GLU A 102 1.67 11.98 -12.81
N LYS A 103 1.02 10.86 -13.14
CA LYS A 103 1.06 10.28 -14.50
C LYS A 103 0.12 10.99 -15.50
N GLY A 104 -0.70 11.93 -15.04
CA GLY A 104 -1.64 12.69 -15.86
C GLY A 104 -2.86 11.88 -16.32
N PHE A 105 -3.17 10.76 -15.68
CA PHE A 105 -4.31 9.91 -16.03
C PHE A 105 -5.62 10.40 -15.42
N LEU A 106 -5.54 11.06 -14.25
CA LEU A 106 -6.64 11.76 -13.60
C LEU A 106 -6.15 13.08 -13.04
N THR A 107 -7.08 14.01 -12.79
CA THR A 107 -6.80 15.20 -11.99
C THR A 107 -7.04 14.94 -10.49
N ALA A 108 -6.47 15.77 -9.62
CA ALA A 108 -6.68 15.67 -8.17
C ALA A 108 -8.19 15.74 -7.82
N ASP A 109 -8.92 16.67 -8.42
CA ASP A 109 -10.37 16.82 -8.22
C ASP A 109 -11.17 15.58 -8.64
N GLU A 110 -10.73 14.89 -9.70
CA GLU A 110 -11.34 13.64 -10.12
C GLU A 110 -11.05 12.52 -9.12
N VAL A 111 -9.81 12.39 -8.68
CA VAL A 111 -9.44 11.39 -7.66
C VAL A 111 -10.24 11.60 -6.38
N ASP A 112 -10.34 12.84 -5.89
CA ASP A 112 -11.07 13.15 -4.65
C ASP A 112 -12.55 12.82 -4.77
N ARG A 113 -13.17 13.15 -5.91
CA ARG A 113 -14.57 12.83 -6.19
C ARG A 113 -14.81 11.33 -6.22
N GLU A 114 -14.00 10.58 -6.99
CA GLU A 114 -14.14 9.14 -7.12
C GLU A 114 -13.86 8.43 -5.79
N LEU A 115 -12.90 8.93 -5.00
CA LEU A 115 -12.56 8.37 -3.70
C LEU A 115 -13.68 8.59 -2.68
N ALA A 116 -14.32 9.77 -2.68
CA ALA A 116 -15.48 10.05 -1.84
C ALA A 116 -16.64 9.11 -2.19
N GLN A 117 -16.93 8.93 -3.48
CA GLN A 117 -17.98 8.04 -3.95
C GLN A 117 -17.68 6.58 -3.60
N PHE A 118 -16.46 6.11 -3.84
CA PHE A 118 -16.03 4.77 -3.48
C PHE A 118 -16.18 4.48 -1.97
N LYS A 119 -15.79 5.42 -1.11
CA LYS A 119 -15.96 5.28 0.35
C LYS A 119 -17.43 5.19 0.75
N ALA A 120 -18.30 6.00 0.15
CA ALA A 120 -19.74 5.94 0.41
C ALA A 120 -20.36 4.60 -0.03
N GLU A 121 -20.00 4.10 -1.22
CA GLU A 121 -20.46 2.80 -1.73
C GLU A 121 -20.00 1.63 -0.85
N GLN A 122 -18.75 1.68 -0.35
CA GLN A 122 -18.20 0.69 0.59
C GLN A 122 -18.94 0.69 1.93
N GLN A 123 -19.18 1.87 2.51
CA GLN A 123 -19.89 2.00 3.78
C GLN A 123 -21.33 1.48 3.67
N ALA A 124 -22.05 1.83 2.59
CA ALA A 124 -23.39 1.34 2.34
C ALA A 124 -23.42 -0.19 2.22
N SER A 125 -22.48 -0.77 1.46
CA SER A 125 -22.36 -2.22 1.28
C SER A 125 -22.07 -2.94 2.61
N GLN A 126 -21.16 -2.41 3.42
CA GLN A 126 -20.85 -2.95 4.75
C GLN A 126 -22.05 -2.89 5.70
N MET A 127 -22.81 -1.79 5.68
CA MET A 127 -24.00 -1.63 6.50
C MET A 127 -25.10 -2.64 6.12
N MET A 128 -25.32 -2.88 4.83
CA MET A 128 -26.28 -3.89 4.36
C MET A 128 -25.89 -5.31 4.81
N ILE A 129 -24.62 -5.69 4.66
CA ILE A 129 -24.12 -6.99 5.10
C ILE A 129 -24.30 -7.15 6.60
N ARG A 130 -23.95 -6.12 7.39
CA ARG A 130 -24.12 -6.14 8.84
C ARG A 130 -25.59 -6.27 9.24
N GLY A 131 -26.50 -5.56 8.57
CA GLY A 131 -27.94 -5.65 8.81
C GLY A 131 -28.50 -7.04 8.51
N ALA A 132 -28.12 -7.64 7.37
CA ALA A 132 -28.55 -8.99 6.99
C ALA A 132 -28.05 -10.07 7.97
N LEU A 133 -26.82 -9.94 8.48
CA LEU A 133 -26.26 -10.86 9.49
C LEU A 133 -26.93 -10.74 10.86
N VAL A 134 -27.48 -9.57 11.21
CA VAL A 134 -28.23 -9.37 12.46
C VAL A 134 -29.62 -9.99 12.39
N GLN A 135 -30.27 -10.00 11.22
CA GLN A 135 -31.61 -10.61 11.04
C GLN A 135 -31.61 -12.14 10.96
N LEU A 136 -30.44 -12.77 10.81
CA LEU A 136 -30.26 -14.23 10.77
C LEU A 136 -29.90 -14.84 12.14
N LYS A 137 -29.88 -14.03 13.20
CA LYS A 137 -29.71 -14.46 14.60
C LYS A 137 -31.05 -14.35 15.34
#